data_AF-A0A168EXZ1-F1
#
_entry.id   AF-A0A168EXZ1-F1
#
_cell.length_a   1.000
_cell.length_b   1.000
_cell.length_c   1.000
_cell.angle_alpha   90.00
_cell.angle_beta   90.00
_cell.angle_gamma   90.00
#
_symmetry.space_group_name_H-M   'P 1'
#
loop_
_entity.id
_entity.type
_entity.pdbx_description
1 polymer ?
#
loop_
_entity_poly.entity_id
_entity_poly.type
_entity_poly.pdbx_seq_one_letter_code
_entity_poly.pdbx_strand_id
1 'polypeptide(L)'
;MKYVDRFQSFISKGHYHRMIESEKKLSCLRENIREYQTSTGEKRLEWTELGVVGFFQGIRVFEDDIEALKDHLLQLGVLPVVTKIDLESLPVDLQESMKSWTIPKRPTIRFSPNKTVRIDPTRLHGYREWVGNMDVNDQVKAWTHEKDKYEVLSNEWMHLKRLLVIDIKPLQRFKLSCGSVACVPSKREVLGVDVFQHIGTEALMTFGRVDMKKVMLYTGRGILKKSDVDTYRKVVDVNLRYTLMQTRKEELRNQYYHEYLMNL
;
A
#
# COMPACT_ATOMS: atom_id res chain seq x y z
N MET A 1 -28.50 -7.98 9.02
CA MET A 1 -27.73 -7.10 8.11
C MET A 1 -26.94 -8.02 7.20
N LYS A 2 -27.33 -8.14 5.92
CA LYS A 2 -26.91 -9.24 5.04
C LYS A 2 -25.39 -9.44 4.97
N TYR A 3 -24.61 -8.36 4.99
CA TYR A 3 -23.16 -8.42 4.90
C TYR A 3 -22.47 -8.59 6.25
N VAL A 4 -23.10 -8.16 7.35
CA VAL A 4 -22.62 -8.45 8.72
C VAL A 4 -22.60 -9.95 8.98
N ASP A 5 -23.65 -10.67 8.58
CA ASP A 5 -23.75 -12.11 8.82
C ASP A 5 -22.69 -12.88 8.02
N ARG A 6 -22.44 -12.49 6.76
CA ARG A 6 -21.34 -13.03 5.94
C ARG A 6 -19.97 -12.74 6.54
N PHE A 7 -19.76 -11.52 7.02
CA PHE A 7 -18.52 -11.11 7.67
C PHE A 7 -18.26 -11.92 8.96
N GLN A 8 -19.29 -12.12 9.79
CA GLN A 8 -19.21 -12.98 10.96
C GLN A 8 -18.92 -14.44 10.56
N SER A 9 -19.59 -14.95 9.53
CA SER A 9 -19.39 -16.33 9.05
C SER A 9 -17.96 -16.59 8.58
N PHE A 10 -17.35 -15.64 7.86
CA PHE A 10 -15.94 -15.72 7.46
C PHE A 10 -15.02 -15.87 8.68
N ILE A 11 -15.27 -15.10 9.73
CA ILE A 11 -14.46 -15.15 10.95
C ILE A 11 -14.72 -16.44 11.74
N SER A 12 -15.99 -16.85 11.92
CA SER A 12 -16.34 -18.04 12.70
C SER A 12 -15.89 -19.35 12.05
N LYS A 13 -15.80 -19.39 10.71
CA LYS A 13 -15.18 -20.51 9.96
C LYS A 13 -13.64 -20.52 10.03
N GLY A 14 -13.03 -19.60 10.78
CA GLY A 14 -11.59 -19.48 10.93
C GLY A 14 -10.86 -18.99 9.67
N HIS A 15 -11.57 -18.41 8.69
CA HIS A 15 -10.92 -17.91 7.46
C HIS A 15 -10.00 -16.72 7.78
N TYR A 16 -10.45 -15.82 8.66
CA TYR A 16 -9.64 -14.70 9.13
C TYR A 16 -8.36 -15.18 9.83
N HIS A 17 -8.48 -16.18 10.71
CA HIS A 17 -7.33 -16.76 11.40
C HIS A 17 -6.34 -17.37 10.40
N ARG A 18 -6.81 -18.22 9.48
CA ARG A 18 -5.97 -18.82 8.44
C ARG A 18 -5.30 -17.77 7.56
N MET A 19 -5.99 -16.71 7.18
CA MET A 19 -5.44 -15.61 6.38
C MET A 19 -4.27 -14.92 7.10
N ILE A 20 -4.44 -14.54 8.36
CA ILE A 20 -3.37 -13.87 9.12
C ILE A 20 -2.22 -14.85 9.44
N GLU A 21 -2.52 -16.14 9.64
CA GLU A 21 -1.50 -17.18 9.78
C GLU A 21 -0.67 -17.34 8.50
N SER A 22 -1.33 -17.40 7.34
CA SER A 22 -0.66 -17.47 6.04
C SER A 22 0.21 -16.25 5.76
N GLU A 23 -0.26 -15.03 6.10
CA GLU A 23 0.55 -13.81 6.00
C GLU A 23 1.86 -13.92 6.79
N LYS A 24 1.78 -14.44 8.01
CA LYS A 24 2.93 -14.64 8.89
C LYS A 24 3.88 -15.71 8.37
N LYS A 25 3.35 -16.85 7.89
CA LYS A 25 4.13 -17.92 7.26
C LYS A 25 4.86 -17.44 6.01
N LEU A 26 4.17 -16.69 5.14
CA LEU A 26 4.74 -16.05 3.96
C LEU A 26 5.91 -15.12 4.31
N SER A 27 5.75 -14.32 5.37
CA SER A 27 6.84 -13.46 5.84
C SER A 27 8.05 -14.26 6.31
N CYS A 28 7.83 -15.38 7.03
CA CYS A 28 8.90 -16.25 7.51
C CYS A 28 9.65 -16.95 6.36
N LEU A 29 8.91 -17.53 5.42
CA LEU A 29 9.48 -18.16 4.23
C LEU A 29 10.27 -17.17 3.38
N ARG A 30 9.68 -15.99 3.12
CA ARG A 30 10.35 -14.93 2.35
C ARG A 30 11.66 -14.50 2.99
N GLU A 31 11.70 -14.44 4.33
CA GLU A 31 12.90 -14.08 5.09
C GLU A 31 14.01 -15.14 4.94
N ASN A 32 13.69 -16.43 5.13
CA ASN A 32 14.68 -17.51 4.98
C ASN A 32 15.19 -17.63 3.53
N ILE A 33 14.30 -17.52 2.55
CA ILE A 33 14.68 -17.52 1.12
C ILE A 33 15.59 -16.31 0.80
N ARG A 34 15.31 -15.14 1.40
CA ARG A 34 16.17 -13.96 1.28
C ARG A 34 17.55 -14.21 1.86
N GLU A 35 17.63 -14.78 3.07
CA GLU A 35 18.89 -15.09 3.74
C GLU A 35 19.72 -16.08 2.93
N TYR A 36 19.10 -17.12 2.37
CA TYR A 36 19.73 -18.03 1.42
C TYR A 36 20.28 -17.29 0.20
N GLN A 37 19.48 -16.47 -0.48
CA GLN A 37 19.98 -15.74 -1.66
C GLN A 37 21.07 -14.73 -1.30
N THR A 38 21.02 -14.16 -0.08
CA THR A 38 22.09 -13.30 0.41
C THR A 38 23.40 -14.08 0.57
N SER A 39 23.33 -15.33 1.07
CA SER A 39 24.53 -16.16 1.27
C SER A 39 25.13 -16.67 -0.04
N THR A 40 24.35 -16.80 -1.12
CA THR A 40 24.89 -17.10 -2.45
C THR A 40 25.56 -15.89 -3.11
N GLY A 41 25.29 -14.67 -2.64
CA GLY A 41 25.79 -13.42 -3.24
C GLY A 41 25.05 -13.01 -4.52
N GLU A 42 24.02 -13.75 -4.93
CA GLU A 42 23.32 -13.53 -6.19
C GLU A 42 22.28 -12.40 -6.06
N LYS A 43 22.40 -11.37 -6.91
CA LYS A 43 21.42 -10.26 -6.93
C LYS A 43 20.03 -10.71 -7.36
N ARG A 44 19.96 -11.76 -8.19
CA ARG A 44 18.74 -12.34 -8.74
C ARG A 44 18.89 -13.85 -8.76
N LEU A 45 17.86 -14.56 -8.31
CA LEU A 45 17.79 -16.00 -8.37
C LEU A 45 16.42 -16.40 -8.92
N GLU A 46 16.43 -17.32 -9.89
CA GLU A 46 15.23 -17.86 -10.52
C GLU A 46 15.10 -19.33 -10.18
N TRP A 47 13.98 -19.70 -9.57
CA TRP A 47 13.57 -21.08 -9.38
C TRP A 47 12.64 -21.44 -10.54
N THR A 48 13.23 -21.67 -11.72
CA THR A 48 12.51 -21.83 -13.00
C THR A 48 11.44 -22.92 -12.95
N GLU A 49 11.77 -24.09 -12.38
CA GLU A 49 10.81 -25.20 -12.24
C GLU A 49 9.63 -24.88 -11.31
N LEU A 50 9.81 -23.91 -10.42
CA LEU A 50 8.78 -23.46 -9.46
C LEU A 50 8.07 -22.19 -9.94
N GLY A 51 8.52 -21.57 -11.04
CA GLY A 51 7.97 -20.32 -11.55
C GLY A 51 8.08 -19.15 -10.57
N VAL A 52 9.17 -19.12 -9.78
CA VAL A 52 9.40 -18.09 -8.76
C VAL A 52 10.74 -17.39 -9.00
N VAL A 53 10.76 -16.10 -8.72
CA VAL A 53 11.94 -15.25 -8.82
C VAL A 53 12.13 -14.42 -7.55
N GLY A 54 13.36 -14.42 -7.05
CA GLY A 54 13.85 -13.59 -5.96
C GLY A 54 14.88 -12.60 -6.47
N PHE A 55 14.73 -11.32 -6.15
CA PHE A 55 15.73 -10.31 -6.54
C PHE A 55 15.82 -9.17 -5.55
N PHE A 56 17.04 -8.63 -5.45
CA PHE A 56 17.34 -7.42 -4.71
C PHE A 56 17.31 -6.21 -5.64
N GLN A 57 16.60 -5.17 -5.22
CA GLN A 57 16.54 -3.90 -5.92
C GLN A 57 16.95 -2.77 -4.98
N GLY A 58 17.89 -1.93 -5.41
CA GLY A 58 18.21 -0.69 -4.71
C GLY A 58 17.05 0.30 -4.82
N ILE A 59 16.54 0.74 -3.68
CA ILE A 59 15.56 1.81 -3.57
C ILE A 59 16.26 3.02 -2.99
N ARG A 60 16.36 4.07 -3.81
CA ARG A 60 16.85 5.37 -3.38
C ARG A 60 15.88 5.96 -2.35
N VAL A 61 16.42 6.33 -1.20
CA VAL A 61 15.75 7.16 -0.20
C VAL A 61 16.12 8.59 -0.49
N PHE A 62 15.11 9.45 -0.56
CA PHE A 62 15.28 10.85 -0.88
C PHE A 62 14.94 11.72 0.33
N GLU A 63 15.76 12.73 0.53
CA GLU A 63 15.41 13.94 1.26
C GLU A 63 14.97 14.96 0.22
N ASP A 64 13.70 15.35 0.27
CA ASP A 64 13.11 16.26 -0.71
C ASP A 64 13.05 17.68 -0.11
N ASP A 65 13.58 18.67 -0.83
CA ASP A 65 13.32 20.09 -0.55
C ASP A 65 11.95 20.47 -1.11
N ILE A 66 10.92 20.14 -0.33
CA ILE A 66 9.52 20.26 -0.76
C ILE A 66 9.12 21.72 -0.99
N GLU A 67 9.67 22.68 -0.23
CA GLU A 67 9.31 24.09 -0.40
C GLU A 67 9.87 24.65 -1.70
N ALA A 68 11.16 24.41 -1.99
CA ALA A 68 11.74 24.81 -3.26
C ALA A 68 11.08 24.09 -4.46
N LEU A 69 10.71 22.82 -4.29
CA LEU A 69 9.95 22.08 -5.30
C LEU A 69 8.57 22.70 -5.55
N LYS A 70 7.85 23.12 -4.50
CA LYS A 70 6.55 23.79 -4.64
C LYS A 70 6.70 25.10 -5.42
N ASP A 71 7.69 25.92 -5.09
CA ASP A 71 7.97 27.17 -5.80
C ASP A 71 8.22 26.92 -7.29
N HIS A 72 9.04 25.92 -7.61
CA HIS A 72 9.31 25.55 -9.00
C HIS A 72 8.05 25.06 -9.72
N LEU A 73 7.28 24.16 -9.11
CA LEU A 73 6.03 23.66 -9.69
C LEU A 73 4.99 24.76 -9.87
N LEU A 74 4.99 25.77 -9.00
CA LEU A 74 4.13 26.94 -9.09
C LEU A 74 4.51 27.83 -10.26
N GLN A 75 5.81 28.11 -10.45
CA GLN A 75 6.32 28.88 -11.59
C GLN A 75 5.97 28.22 -12.94
N LEU A 76 5.93 26.89 -12.97
CA LEU A 76 5.49 26.12 -14.14
C LEU A 76 3.96 26.02 -14.28
N GLY A 77 3.18 26.52 -13.31
CA GLY A 77 1.72 26.42 -13.30
C GLY A 77 1.17 25.01 -13.01
N VAL A 78 2.01 24.09 -12.55
CA VAL A 78 1.67 22.67 -12.35
C VAL A 78 1.31 22.37 -10.89
N LEU A 79 1.72 23.22 -9.94
CA LEU A 79 1.47 23.01 -8.50
C LEU A 79 0.00 22.67 -8.17
N PRO A 80 -1.03 23.36 -8.71
CA PRO A 80 -2.42 23.07 -8.34
C PRO A 80 -2.88 21.66 -8.72
N VAL A 81 -2.37 21.09 -9.82
CA VAL A 81 -2.81 19.78 -10.32
C VAL A 81 -2.09 18.60 -9.67
N VAL A 82 -0.88 18.84 -9.14
CA VAL A 82 -0.08 17.83 -8.41
C VAL A 82 -0.24 17.89 -6.89
N THR A 83 -1.00 18.85 -6.37
CA THR A 83 -1.18 19.05 -4.94
C THR A 83 -2.55 18.54 -4.46
N LYS A 84 -2.58 18.09 -3.20
CA LYS A 84 -3.81 17.83 -2.45
C LYS A 84 -3.68 18.42 -1.05
N ILE A 85 -4.81 18.76 -0.45
CA ILE A 85 -4.85 19.27 0.93
C ILE A 85 -5.65 18.30 1.79
N ASP A 86 -5.10 17.94 2.94
CA ASP A 86 -5.79 17.19 4.00
C ASP A 86 -6.64 18.18 4.80
N LEU A 87 -7.96 18.15 4.62
CA LEU A 87 -8.86 19.13 5.22
C LEU A 87 -8.74 19.11 6.75
N GLU A 88 -8.53 17.93 7.34
CA GLU A 88 -8.39 17.79 8.79
C GLU A 88 -7.11 18.45 9.36
N SER A 89 -6.15 18.84 8.50
CA SER A 89 -4.94 19.56 8.91
C SER A 89 -5.10 21.08 8.94
N LEU A 90 -6.23 21.60 8.47
CA LEU A 90 -6.47 23.04 8.37
C LEU A 90 -7.14 23.65 9.62
N PRO A 91 -7.02 24.97 9.83
CA PRO A 91 -7.91 25.75 10.69
C PRO A 91 -9.40 25.56 10.37
N VAL A 92 -10.27 25.60 11.41
CA VAL A 92 -11.70 25.25 11.31
C VAL A 92 -12.47 26.14 10.32
N ASP A 93 -12.13 27.41 10.25
CA ASP A 93 -12.67 28.38 9.30
C ASP A 93 -12.39 28.00 7.84
N LEU A 94 -11.15 27.58 7.54
CA LEU A 94 -10.78 27.06 6.22
C LEU A 94 -11.41 25.69 5.95
N GLN A 95 -11.63 24.86 6.98
CA GLN A 95 -12.32 23.59 6.79
C GLN A 95 -13.75 23.77 6.31
N GLU A 96 -14.49 24.72 6.89
CA GLU A 96 -15.87 24.99 6.51
C GLU A 96 -15.97 25.64 5.13
N SER A 97 -15.04 26.53 4.76
CA SER A 97 -15.04 27.16 3.42
C SER A 97 -14.75 26.16 2.29
N MET A 98 -13.90 25.15 2.52
CA MET A 98 -13.51 24.16 1.51
C MET A 98 -14.39 22.89 1.50
N LYS A 99 -15.41 22.81 2.37
CA LYS A 99 -16.22 21.59 2.56
C LYS A 99 -16.93 21.12 1.29
N SER A 100 -17.35 22.07 0.44
CA SER A 100 -18.03 21.82 -0.84
C SER A 100 -17.09 21.26 -1.93
N TRP A 101 -15.77 21.38 -1.76
CA TRP A 101 -14.76 20.91 -2.72
C TRP A 101 -14.14 19.56 -2.33
N THR A 102 -14.67 18.92 -1.29
CA THR A 102 -14.13 17.68 -0.77
C THR A 102 -14.31 16.53 -1.76
N ILE A 103 -13.22 15.81 -2.01
CA ILE A 103 -13.22 14.62 -2.87
C ILE A 103 -13.98 13.51 -2.12
N PRO A 104 -15.07 12.97 -2.71
CA PRO A 104 -15.80 11.89 -2.08
C PRO A 104 -14.92 10.65 -1.94
N LYS A 105 -14.63 10.25 -0.71
CA LYS A 105 -13.94 9.00 -0.42
C LYS A 105 -14.85 8.04 0.32
N ARG A 106 -14.86 6.78 -0.13
CA ARG A 106 -15.59 5.72 0.55
C ARG A 106 -15.00 5.54 1.95
N PRO A 107 -15.83 5.38 3.00
CA PRO A 107 -15.33 5.04 4.32
C PRO A 107 -14.69 3.64 4.29
N THR A 108 -13.88 3.35 5.30
CA THR A 108 -13.16 2.08 5.39
C THR A 108 -13.60 1.30 6.61
N ILE A 109 -13.67 -0.03 6.48
CA ILE A 109 -13.96 -0.90 7.60
C ILE A 109 -12.66 -1.20 8.36
N ARG A 110 -12.70 -1.01 9.68
CA ARG A 110 -11.67 -1.44 10.62
C ARG A 110 -12.23 -2.55 11.49
N PHE A 111 -11.58 -3.70 11.49
CA PHE A 111 -11.90 -4.82 12.38
C PHE A 111 -10.83 -4.94 13.46
N SER A 112 -11.28 -5.06 14.70
CA SER A 112 -10.44 -5.27 15.87
C SER A 112 -10.86 -6.58 16.55
N PRO A 113 -10.11 -7.68 16.35
CA PRO A 113 -10.45 -8.98 16.93
C PRO A 113 -10.31 -8.97 18.46
N ASN A 114 -11.18 -9.73 19.13
CA ASN A 114 -11.05 -10.00 20.57
C ASN A 114 -9.99 -11.08 20.85
N LYS A 115 -9.76 -11.42 22.12
CA LYS A 115 -8.73 -12.39 22.53
C LYS A 115 -8.92 -13.78 21.90
N THR A 116 -10.15 -14.23 21.63
CA THR A 116 -10.42 -15.57 21.09
C THR A 116 -10.08 -15.72 19.61
N VAL A 117 -10.06 -14.61 18.87
CA VAL A 117 -9.74 -14.58 17.42
C VAL A 117 -8.33 -14.05 17.16
N ARG A 118 -7.62 -13.58 18.20
CA ARG A 118 -6.22 -13.17 18.08
C ARG A 118 -5.33 -14.38 17.89
N ILE A 119 -4.41 -14.29 16.93
CA ILE A 119 -3.40 -15.32 16.72
C ILE A 119 -2.38 -15.25 17.84
N ASP A 120 -2.22 -16.36 18.56
CA ASP A 120 -1.12 -16.57 19.49
C ASP A 120 0.23 -16.48 18.75
N PRO A 121 1.11 -15.52 19.12
CA PRO A 121 2.43 -15.36 18.53
C PRO A 121 3.31 -16.61 18.63
N THR A 122 3.13 -17.43 19.68
CA THR A 122 3.98 -18.61 19.94
C THR A 122 3.76 -19.73 18.91
N ARG A 123 2.60 -19.78 18.25
CA ARG A 123 2.28 -20.81 17.23
C ARG A 123 3.19 -20.76 16.00
N LEU A 124 3.90 -19.66 15.78
CA LEU A 124 4.86 -19.54 14.69
C LEU A 124 6.27 -20.00 15.06
N HIS A 125 6.58 -20.22 16.33
CA HIS A 125 7.94 -20.52 16.76
C HIS A 125 8.45 -21.82 16.15
N GLY A 126 7.69 -22.91 16.31
CA GLY A 126 8.02 -24.20 15.68
C GLY A 126 7.98 -24.15 14.15
N TYR A 127 7.18 -23.25 13.55
CA TYR A 127 7.17 -23.07 12.10
C TYR A 127 8.47 -22.45 11.58
N ARG A 128 9.02 -21.47 12.29
CA ARG A 128 10.30 -20.83 11.90
C ARG A 128 11.44 -21.83 11.96
N GLU A 129 11.52 -22.63 13.01
CA GLU A 129 12.52 -23.69 13.15
C GLU A 129 12.37 -24.75 12.05
N TRP A 130 11.13 -25.18 11.79
CA TRP A 130 10.85 -26.10 10.69
C TRP A 130 11.31 -25.55 9.33
N VAL A 131 10.98 -24.29 9.01
CA VAL A 131 11.43 -23.64 7.76
C VAL A 131 12.96 -23.57 7.67
N GLY A 132 13.65 -23.24 8.76
CA GLY A 132 15.11 -23.13 8.78
C GLY A 132 15.83 -24.45 8.48
N ASN A 133 15.17 -25.59 8.69
CA ASN A 133 15.70 -26.92 8.40
C ASN A 133 15.31 -27.45 7.00
N MET A 134 14.54 -26.70 6.21
CA MET A 134 14.13 -27.09 4.86
C MET A 134 15.17 -26.67 3.81
N ASP A 135 15.33 -27.48 2.76
CA ASP A 135 16.00 -27.05 1.53
C ASP A 135 15.28 -25.84 0.91
N VAL A 136 16.03 -24.96 0.26
CA VAL A 136 15.49 -23.72 -0.33
C VAL A 136 14.39 -24.01 -1.35
N ASN A 137 14.48 -25.08 -2.15
CA ASN A 137 13.46 -25.39 -3.14
C ASN A 137 12.14 -25.76 -2.46
N ASP A 138 12.20 -26.46 -1.33
CA ASP A 138 11.02 -26.81 -0.56
C ASP A 138 10.43 -25.58 0.16
N GLN A 139 11.28 -24.63 0.59
CA GLN A 139 10.81 -23.34 1.09
C GLN A 139 10.07 -22.55 0.01
N VAL A 140 10.57 -22.53 -1.23
CA VAL A 140 9.94 -21.82 -2.36
C VAL A 140 8.63 -22.50 -2.78
N LYS A 141 8.57 -23.84 -2.79
CA LYS A 141 7.33 -24.59 -2.98
C LYS A 141 6.30 -24.25 -1.91
N ALA A 142 6.72 -24.27 -0.63
CA ALA A 142 5.85 -23.92 0.49
C ALA A 142 5.36 -22.48 0.40
N TRP A 143 6.22 -21.54 -0.03
CA TRP A 143 5.86 -20.14 -0.22
C TRP A 143 4.79 -19.98 -1.30
N THR A 144 4.94 -20.68 -2.42
CA THR A 144 3.96 -20.64 -3.51
C THR A 144 2.60 -21.15 -3.05
N HIS A 145 2.57 -22.30 -2.38
CA HIS A 145 1.34 -22.90 -1.87
C HIS A 145 0.66 -22.01 -0.82
N GLU A 146 1.42 -21.42 0.10
CA GLU A 146 0.86 -20.54 1.13
C GLU A 146 0.40 -19.20 0.56
N LYS A 147 1.03 -18.73 -0.52
CA LYS A 147 0.65 -17.51 -1.24
C LYS A 147 -0.72 -17.65 -1.87
N ASP A 148 -0.99 -18.77 -2.54
CA ASP A 148 -2.28 -19.02 -3.17
C ASP A 148 -3.42 -19.03 -2.14
N LYS A 149 -3.21 -19.69 -0.99
CA LYS A 149 -4.17 -19.65 0.12
C LYS A 149 -4.42 -18.24 0.63
N TYR A 150 -3.35 -17.48 0.87
CA TYR A 150 -3.45 -16.11 1.36
C TYR A 150 -4.19 -15.22 0.36
N GLU A 151 -3.86 -15.31 -0.93
CA GLU A 151 -4.49 -14.48 -1.96
C GLU A 151 -6.00 -14.74 -2.05
N VAL A 152 -6.44 -16.00 -1.99
CA VAL A 152 -7.88 -16.34 -1.97
C VAL A 152 -8.58 -15.71 -0.77
N LEU A 153 -8.05 -15.93 0.44
CA LEU A 153 -8.68 -15.44 1.68
C LEU A 153 -8.63 -13.92 1.81
N SER A 154 -7.51 -13.30 1.41
CA SER A 154 -7.31 -11.85 1.45
C SER A 154 -8.24 -11.13 0.46
N ASN A 155 -8.44 -11.69 -0.74
CA ASN A 155 -9.39 -11.16 -1.70
C ASN A 155 -10.83 -11.24 -1.18
N GLU A 156 -11.23 -12.39 -0.62
CA GLU A 156 -12.56 -12.56 0.00
C GLU A 156 -12.75 -11.56 1.15
N TRP A 157 -11.75 -11.42 2.02
CA TRP A 157 -11.77 -10.47 3.15
C TRP A 157 -11.93 -9.02 2.67
N MET A 158 -11.15 -8.60 1.67
CA MET A 158 -11.24 -7.26 1.11
C MET A 158 -12.57 -7.00 0.42
N HIS A 159 -13.13 -8.00 -0.25
CA HIS A 159 -14.46 -7.92 -0.84
C HIS A 159 -15.55 -7.76 0.24
N LEU A 160 -15.51 -8.58 1.31
CA LEU A 160 -16.43 -8.47 2.44
C LEU A 160 -16.35 -7.09 3.11
N LYS A 161 -15.15 -6.55 3.32
CA LYS A 161 -14.99 -5.19 3.85
C LYS A 161 -15.65 -4.12 2.98
N ARG A 162 -15.57 -4.24 1.65
CA ARG A 162 -16.24 -3.30 0.73
C ARG A 162 -17.76 -3.42 0.78
N LEU A 163 -18.28 -4.64 0.84
CA LEU A 163 -19.73 -4.87 0.96
C LEU A 163 -20.27 -4.39 2.30
N LEU A 164 -19.50 -4.56 3.38
CA LEU A 164 -19.92 -4.17 4.72
C LEU A 164 -20.11 -2.65 4.86
N VAL A 165 -19.42 -1.83 4.06
CA VAL A 165 -19.68 -0.38 3.99
C VAL A 165 -21.12 -0.06 3.56
N ILE A 166 -21.76 -0.94 2.78
CA ILE A 166 -23.15 -0.74 2.32
C ILE A 166 -24.12 -0.83 3.50
N ASP A 167 -23.86 -1.75 4.43
CA ASP A 167 -24.74 -1.98 5.58
C ASP A 167 -24.50 -0.98 6.73
N ILE A 168 -23.36 -0.29 6.76
CA ILE A 168 -22.85 0.36 7.97
C ILE A 168 -22.53 1.83 7.72
N LYS A 169 -23.21 2.71 8.46
CA LYS A 169 -23.03 4.15 8.34
C LYS A 169 -21.63 4.57 8.81
N PRO A 170 -21.03 5.63 8.22
CA PRO A 170 -19.79 6.21 8.73
C PRO A 170 -19.88 6.53 10.23
N LEU A 171 -18.76 6.40 10.95
CA LEU A 171 -18.63 6.59 12.40
C LEU A 171 -19.37 5.56 13.27
N GLN A 172 -20.13 4.64 12.67
CA GLN A 172 -20.78 3.58 13.40
C GLN A 172 -19.77 2.51 13.84
N ARG A 173 -19.92 2.06 15.08
CA ARG A 173 -19.18 0.93 15.65
C ARG A 173 -20.16 -0.10 16.19
N PHE A 174 -19.84 -1.37 16.03
CA PHE A 174 -20.64 -2.47 16.55
C PHE A 174 -19.74 -3.56 17.12
N LYS A 175 -20.27 -4.24 18.13
CA LYS A 175 -19.65 -5.41 18.75
C LYS A 175 -20.16 -6.67 18.06
N LEU A 176 -19.25 -7.60 17.84
CA LEU A 176 -19.52 -8.95 17.36
C LEU A 176 -19.00 -9.93 18.42
N SER A 177 -19.45 -11.17 18.38
CA SER A 177 -18.91 -12.25 19.21
C SER A 177 -17.39 -12.46 19.00
N CYS A 178 -16.88 -12.08 17.82
CA CYS A 178 -15.49 -12.22 17.39
C CYS A 178 -14.64 -10.95 17.54
N GLY A 179 -15.19 -9.84 18.03
CA GLY A 179 -14.45 -8.58 18.16
C GLY A 179 -15.32 -7.35 17.99
N SER A 180 -14.74 -6.26 17.48
CA SER A 180 -15.49 -5.05 17.14
C SER A 180 -15.14 -4.59 15.74
N VAL A 181 -16.12 -4.00 15.07
CA VAL A 181 -15.95 -3.41 13.75
C VAL A 181 -16.35 -1.94 13.81
N ALA A 182 -15.57 -1.08 13.17
CA ALA A 182 -15.82 0.34 13.04
C ALA A 182 -15.80 0.74 11.56
N CYS A 183 -16.79 1.53 11.13
CA CYS A 183 -16.78 2.19 9.84
C CYS A 183 -16.09 3.56 10.01
N VAL A 184 -14.85 3.65 9.55
CA VAL A 184 -13.99 4.82 9.72
C VAL A 184 -14.17 5.72 8.49
N PRO A 185 -14.60 6.98 8.66
CA PRO A 185 -14.63 7.92 7.54
C PRO A 185 -13.22 8.08 6.96
N SER A 186 -13.13 8.19 5.65
CA SER A 186 -11.88 8.53 5.00
C SER A 186 -11.56 10.00 5.26
N LYS A 187 -10.27 10.31 5.40
CA LYS A 187 -9.79 11.70 5.46
C LYS A 187 -10.32 12.48 4.27
N ARG A 188 -10.83 13.69 4.53
CA ARG A 188 -11.36 14.56 3.48
C ARG A 188 -10.18 15.24 2.82
N GLU A 189 -10.08 15.04 1.52
CA GLU A 189 -9.06 15.70 0.70
C GLU A 189 -9.73 16.69 -0.24
N VAL A 190 -9.04 17.79 -0.53
CA VAL A 190 -9.45 18.78 -1.53
C VAL A 190 -8.38 18.81 -2.64
N LEU A 191 -8.80 19.01 -3.88
CA LEU A 191 -7.86 19.15 -4.99
C LEU A 191 -7.17 20.51 -4.90
N GLY A 192 -5.87 20.55 -5.23
CA GLY A 192 -5.14 21.81 -5.25
C GLY A 192 -5.72 22.83 -6.25
N VAL A 193 -6.34 22.38 -7.34
CA VAL A 193 -6.99 23.25 -8.32
C VAL A 193 -8.12 24.08 -7.69
N ASP A 194 -8.98 23.47 -6.88
CA ASP A 194 -10.09 24.17 -6.24
C ASP A 194 -9.57 25.21 -5.23
N VAL A 195 -8.54 24.85 -4.46
CA VAL A 195 -7.91 25.77 -3.51
C VAL A 195 -7.20 26.92 -4.22
N PHE A 196 -6.51 26.67 -5.33
CA PHE A 196 -5.91 27.72 -6.14
C PHE A 196 -6.95 28.73 -6.64
N GLN A 197 -8.08 28.24 -7.15
CA GLN A 197 -9.12 29.07 -7.76
C GLN A 197 -9.88 29.91 -6.73
N HIS A 198 -10.13 29.37 -5.55
CA HIS A 198 -11.04 29.99 -4.58
C HIS A 198 -10.36 30.66 -3.39
N ILE A 199 -9.13 30.27 -3.05
CA ILE A 199 -8.40 30.79 -1.89
C ILE A 199 -7.08 31.41 -2.31
N GLY A 200 -6.40 30.79 -3.28
CA GLY A 200 -5.21 31.33 -3.90
C GLY A 200 -3.95 30.54 -3.60
N THR A 201 -2.85 31.05 -4.14
CA THR A 201 -1.54 30.40 -4.16
C THR A 201 -0.93 30.19 -2.78
N GLU A 202 -1.05 31.17 -1.88
CA GLU A 202 -0.45 31.10 -0.54
C GLU A 202 -0.98 29.90 0.27
N ALA A 203 -2.27 29.59 0.11
CA ALA A 203 -2.87 28.42 0.75
C ALA A 203 -2.32 27.10 0.20
N LEU A 204 -2.03 27.03 -1.12
CA LEU A 204 -1.36 25.87 -1.71
C LEU A 204 0.08 25.73 -1.24
N MET A 205 0.82 26.83 -1.16
CA MET A 205 2.20 26.80 -0.66
C MET A 205 2.24 26.33 0.80
N THR A 206 1.36 26.86 1.63
CA THR A 206 1.35 26.60 3.08
C THR A 206 0.80 25.22 3.43
N PHE A 207 -0.37 24.85 2.88
CA PHE A 207 -1.10 23.65 3.30
C PHE A 207 -1.07 22.52 2.27
N GLY A 208 -0.62 22.82 1.06
CA GLY A 208 -0.55 21.85 -0.02
C GLY A 208 0.48 20.76 0.24
N ARG A 209 0.05 19.50 0.05
CA ARG A 209 0.96 18.36 -0.03
C ARG A 209 1.13 17.94 -1.48
N VAL A 210 2.39 17.98 -1.94
CA VAL A 210 2.77 17.52 -3.27
C VAL A 210 2.58 15.99 -3.36
N ASP A 211 1.80 15.55 -4.34
CA ASP A 211 1.63 14.14 -4.68
C ASP A 211 2.74 13.74 -5.66
N MET A 212 3.87 13.25 -5.13
CA MET A 212 5.03 12.88 -5.95
C MET A 212 4.71 11.83 -7.03
N LYS A 213 3.66 11.01 -6.85
CA LYS A 213 3.23 10.09 -7.91
C LYS A 213 2.67 10.85 -9.11
N LYS A 214 1.92 11.94 -8.87
CA LYS A 214 1.46 12.82 -9.94
C LYS A 214 2.61 13.60 -10.56
N VAL A 215 3.57 14.09 -9.77
CA VAL A 215 4.78 14.74 -10.30
C VAL A 215 5.51 13.80 -11.27
N MET A 216 5.79 12.57 -10.85
CA MET A 216 6.44 11.57 -11.70
C MET A 216 5.59 11.20 -12.93
N LEU A 217 4.25 11.16 -12.81
CA LEU A 217 3.37 10.97 -13.97
C LEU A 217 3.49 12.11 -14.97
N TYR A 218 3.57 13.35 -14.51
CA TYR A 218 3.74 14.53 -15.38
C TYR A 218 5.14 14.55 -16.00
N THR A 219 6.16 14.07 -15.28
CA THR A 219 7.49 13.82 -15.85
C THR A 219 7.44 12.77 -16.95
N GLY A 220 6.76 11.64 -16.72
CA GLY A 220 6.57 10.60 -17.73
C GLY A 220 5.72 11.01 -18.93
N ARG A 221 5.02 12.14 -18.86
CA ARG A 221 4.27 12.75 -19.98
C ARG A 221 5.05 13.87 -20.68
N GLY A 222 6.29 14.11 -20.30
CA GLY A 222 7.12 15.20 -20.84
C GLY A 222 6.71 16.61 -20.40
N ILE A 223 5.73 16.76 -19.49
CA ILE A 223 5.29 18.07 -18.99
C ILE A 223 6.34 18.66 -18.03
N LEU A 224 6.96 17.80 -17.22
CA LEU A 224 8.05 18.17 -16.32
C LEU A 224 9.33 17.46 -16.75
N LYS A 225 10.47 18.13 -16.72
CA LYS A 225 11.74 17.42 -16.90
C LYS A 225 12.12 16.72 -15.61
N LYS A 226 12.60 15.48 -15.74
CA LYS A 226 13.04 14.70 -14.58
C LYS A 226 14.24 15.37 -13.88
N SER A 227 15.17 15.93 -14.66
CA SER A 227 16.33 16.67 -14.15
C SER A 227 15.94 17.80 -13.21
N ASP A 228 14.84 18.49 -13.53
CA ASP A 228 14.40 19.67 -12.80
C ASP A 228 13.81 19.23 -11.46
N VAL A 229 12.96 18.20 -11.47
CA VAL A 229 12.43 17.58 -10.24
C VAL A 229 13.55 17.01 -9.38
N ASP A 230 14.51 16.30 -9.97
CA ASP A 230 15.62 15.67 -9.26
C ASP A 230 16.58 16.69 -8.60
N THR A 231 16.58 17.96 -9.05
CA THR A 231 17.35 19.05 -8.41
C THR A 231 16.90 19.31 -6.97
N TYR A 232 15.62 19.07 -6.68
CA TYR A 232 15.03 19.25 -5.35
C TYR A 232 15.05 17.98 -4.50
N ARG A 233 15.75 16.93 -4.96
CA ARG A 233 15.72 15.61 -4.34
C ARG A 233 17.13 15.11 -4.14
N LYS A 234 17.55 15.05 -2.89
CA LYS A 234 18.85 14.51 -2.53
C LYS A 234 18.73 13.04 -2.18
N VAL A 235 19.47 12.18 -2.87
CA VAL A 235 19.62 10.78 -2.45
C VAL A 235 20.44 10.77 -1.17
N VAL A 236 19.81 10.39 -0.06
CA VAL A 236 20.47 10.29 1.26
C VAL A 236 20.88 8.86 1.58
N ASP A 237 20.22 7.88 0.98
CA ASP A 237 20.50 6.46 1.21
C ASP A 237 20.01 5.60 0.02
N VAL A 238 20.51 4.37 -0.07
CA VAL A 238 20.03 3.35 -1.00
C VAL A 238 19.72 2.09 -0.20
N ASN A 239 18.44 1.90 0.09
CA ASN A 239 17.95 0.72 0.77
C ASN A 239 17.84 -0.47 -0.19
N LEU A 240 18.39 -1.62 0.20
CA LEU A 240 18.21 -2.84 -0.56
C LEU A 240 16.86 -3.47 -0.22
N ARG A 241 15.96 -3.54 -1.20
CA ARG A 241 14.68 -4.22 -1.06
C ARG A 241 14.73 -5.57 -1.73
N TYR A 242 14.44 -6.61 -0.95
CA TYR A 242 14.20 -7.95 -1.48
C TYR A 242 12.75 -8.11 -1.96
N THR A 243 12.59 -8.69 -3.14
CA THR A 243 11.28 -9.04 -3.69
C THR A 243 11.27 -10.50 -4.12
N LEU A 244 10.25 -11.24 -3.68
CA LEU A 244 9.96 -12.61 -4.07
C LEU A 244 8.59 -12.64 -4.75
N MET A 245 8.53 -13.08 -6.01
CA MET A 245 7.29 -13.11 -6.78
C MET A 245 7.22 -14.29 -7.75
N GLN A 246 6.04 -14.59 -8.27
CA GLN A 246 5.88 -15.55 -9.36
C GLN A 246 6.39 -14.90 -10.65
N THR A 247 7.12 -15.65 -11.49
CA THR A 247 7.71 -15.16 -12.75
C THR A 247 6.67 -14.53 -13.67
N ARG A 248 5.50 -15.16 -13.80
CA ARG A 248 4.36 -14.60 -14.56
C ARG A 248 3.92 -13.21 -14.08
N LYS A 249 3.94 -12.95 -12.76
CA LYS A 249 3.60 -11.63 -12.20
C LYS A 249 4.69 -10.60 -12.48
N GLU A 250 5.94 -11.03 -12.59
CA GLU A 250 7.05 -10.18 -13.02
C GLU A 250 6.93 -9.79 -14.50
N GLU A 251 6.62 -10.75 -15.38
CA GLU A 251 6.42 -10.51 -16.81
C GLU A 251 5.31 -9.49 -17.07
N LEU A 252 4.14 -9.67 -16.43
CA LEU A 252 3.03 -8.72 -16.53
C LEU A 252 3.41 -7.33 -16.03
N ARG A 253 4.19 -7.27 -14.95
CA ARG A 253 4.71 -6.00 -14.42
C ARG A 253 5.62 -5.33 -15.46
N ASN A 254 6.54 -6.07 -16.06
CA ASN A 254 7.49 -5.55 -17.04
C ASN A 254 6.79 -5.09 -18.33
N GLN A 255 5.79 -5.84 -18.79
CA GLN A 255 4.92 -5.44 -19.92
C GLN A 255 4.21 -4.12 -19.64
N TYR A 256 3.59 -3.99 -18.47
CA TYR A 256 2.95 -2.73 -18.06
C TYR A 256 3.93 -1.55 -18.09
N TYR A 257 5.16 -1.73 -17.57
CA TYR A 257 6.18 -0.67 -17.63
C TYR A 257 6.59 -0.33 -19.07
N HIS A 258 6.74 -1.32 -19.94
CA HIS A 258 7.13 -1.10 -21.33
C HIS A 258 6.04 -0.37 -22.12
N GLU A 259 4.79 -0.82 -22.01
CA GLU A 259 3.66 -0.28 -22.77
C GLU A 259 3.23 1.12 -22.31
N TYR A 260 3.26 1.39 -21.00
CA TYR A 260 2.68 2.62 -20.43
C TYR A 260 3.69 3.68 -20.01
N LEU A 261 4.98 3.35 -19.88
CA LEU A 261 6.00 4.30 -19.39
C LEU A 261 7.17 4.52 -20.34
N MET A 262 7.34 3.70 -21.39
CA MET A 262 8.39 3.88 -22.41
C MET A 262 7.85 4.29 -23.79
N ASN A 263 6.54 4.16 -24.04
CA ASN A 263 5.88 4.59 -25.28
C ASN A 263 5.16 5.94 -25.14
N LEU A 264 5.55 6.77 -24.18
CA LEU A 264 5.13 8.16 -23.96
C LEU A 264 6.37 9.04 -23.78
#